data_AF-A0A7X1ASN2-F1
#
_entry.id   AF-A0A7X1ASN2-F1
#
_cell.length_a   1.000
_cell.length_b   1.000
_cell.length_c   1.000
_cell.angle_alpha   90.00
_cell.angle_beta   90.00
_cell.angle_gamma   90.00
#
_symmetry.space_group_name_H-M   'P 1'
#
loop_
_entity.id
_entity.type
_entity.pdbx_description
1 polymer ?
#
loop_
_entity_poly.entity_id
_entity_poly.type
_entity_poly.pdbx_seq_one_letter_code
_entity_poly.pdbx_strand_id
1 'polypeptide(L)'
;MKDSYKQIVALGKGTVRTLLDEKKVLMSYLYSQALTHCIEHSEKHGDYTLLGALVNVFESRDFKLFVSAWICERLGLTSKMGPVGAVFARSGKPPNTHMSFKVSVEEFAGAKFKAKVPVKPVAKKEKKAPKRVDMLDSWARLPGSFGHGKR
;
A
#
# COMPACT_ATOMS: atom_id res chain seq x y z
N MET A 1 28.64 0.94 -2.16
CA MET A 1 27.16 0.83 -2.14
C MET A 1 26.65 -0.60 -1.94
N LYS A 2 27.25 -1.63 -2.57
CA LYS A 2 26.90 -3.05 -2.29
C LYS A 2 27.03 -3.44 -0.81
N ASP A 3 27.97 -2.85 -0.09
CA ASP A 3 28.21 -3.19 1.33
C ASP A 3 27.10 -2.67 2.25
N SER A 4 26.51 -1.51 1.95
CA SER A 4 25.34 -0.98 2.68
C SER A 4 24.16 -1.94 2.60
N TYR A 5 23.93 -2.56 1.43
CA TYR A 5 22.92 -3.61 1.27
C TYR A 5 23.22 -4.84 2.12
N LYS A 6 24.45 -5.36 2.07
CA LYS A 6 24.86 -6.53 2.87
C LYS A 6 24.67 -6.29 4.36
N GLN A 7 25.03 -5.10 4.86
CA GLN A 7 24.85 -4.72 6.26
C GLN A 7 23.37 -4.75 6.67
N ILE A 8 22.48 -4.24 5.83
CA ILE A 8 21.04 -4.21 6.12
C ILE A 8 20.41 -5.60 6.09
N VAL A 9 20.80 -6.42 5.11
CA VAL A 9 20.35 -7.82 5.06
C VAL A 9 20.87 -8.59 6.28
N ALA A 10 22.09 -8.31 6.75
CA ALA A 10 22.62 -8.90 7.97
C ALA A 10 21.86 -8.44 9.23
N LEU A 11 21.44 -7.17 9.30
CA LEU A 11 20.58 -6.67 10.40
C LEU A 11 19.27 -7.46 10.49
N GLY A 12 18.70 -7.88 9.37
CA GLY A 12 17.48 -8.69 9.34
C GLY A 12 17.63 -10.11 9.92
N LYS A 13 18.86 -10.64 10.00
CA LYS A 13 19.19 -12.01 10.46
C LYS A 13 19.83 -12.07 11.85
N GLY A 14 20.26 -10.93 12.39
CA GLY A 14 20.97 -10.87 13.66
C GLY A 14 20.06 -10.95 14.88
N THR A 15 20.57 -11.50 15.98
CA THR A 15 19.90 -11.49 17.30
C THR A 15 19.69 -10.07 17.85
N VAL A 16 20.46 -9.10 17.35
CA VAL A 16 20.37 -7.67 17.69
C VAL A 16 19.10 -7.02 17.14
N ARG A 17 18.36 -7.70 16.24
CA ARG A 17 17.15 -7.16 15.61
C ARG A 17 16.08 -6.73 16.61
N THR A 18 15.91 -7.44 17.71
CA THR A 18 14.94 -7.10 18.77
C THR A 18 15.26 -5.80 19.50
N LEU A 19 16.51 -5.34 19.43
CA LEU A 19 16.99 -4.12 20.09
C LEU A 19 16.99 -2.91 19.16
N LEU A 20 16.65 -3.09 17.88
CA LEU A 20 16.68 -2.03 16.89
C LEU A 20 15.36 -1.26 16.84
N ASP A 21 15.46 0.07 16.90
CA ASP A 21 14.33 0.95 16.62
C ASP A 21 14.12 1.06 15.11
N GLU A 22 13.02 0.48 14.63
CA GLU A 22 12.63 0.47 13.21
C GLU A 22 12.56 1.87 12.60
N LYS A 23 12.19 2.89 13.38
CA LYS A 23 12.15 4.28 12.93
C LYS A 23 13.54 4.77 12.55
N LYS A 24 14.53 4.47 13.40
CA LYS A 24 15.92 4.86 13.18
C LYS A 24 16.52 4.12 11.99
N VAL A 25 16.14 2.85 11.80
CA VAL A 25 16.56 2.07 10.62
C VAL A 25 16.03 2.71 9.34
N LEU A 26 14.73 3.05 9.29
CA LEU A 26 14.12 3.67 8.12
C LEU A 26 14.74 5.05 7.80
N MET A 27 15.00 5.86 8.82
CA MET A 27 15.62 7.19 8.68
C MET A 27 17.13 7.12 8.40
N SER A 28 17.75 5.95 8.51
CA SER A 28 19.20 5.84 8.42
C SER A 28 19.70 6.09 7.00
N TYR A 29 20.87 6.72 6.92
CA TYR A 29 21.54 6.95 5.65
C TYR A 29 21.92 5.64 4.93
N LEU A 30 22.31 4.61 5.70
CA LEU A 30 22.64 3.29 5.16
C LEU A 30 21.44 2.66 4.46
N TYR A 31 20.23 2.79 5.03
CA TYR A 31 19.01 2.30 4.42
C TYR A 31 18.68 3.00 3.11
N SER A 32 18.81 4.32 3.08
CA SER A 32 18.68 5.09 1.83
C SER A 32 19.65 4.60 0.76
N GLN A 33 20.92 4.35 1.09
CA GLN A 33 21.93 3.88 0.13
C GLN A 33 21.68 2.46 -0.37
N ALA A 34 21.23 1.56 0.50
CA ALA A 34 20.89 0.20 0.10
C ALA A 34 19.68 0.18 -0.82
N LEU A 35 18.70 1.04 -0.54
CA LEU A 35 17.51 1.20 -1.35
C LEU A 35 17.83 1.77 -2.74
N THR A 36 18.67 2.82 -2.84
CA THR A 36 19.12 3.34 -4.15
C THR A 36 19.88 2.28 -4.95
N HIS A 37 20.77 1.53 -4.30
CA HIS A 37 21.48 0.43 -4.94
C HIS A 37 20.53 -0.66 -5.49
N CYS A 38 19.49 -1.03 -4.73
CA CYS A 38 18.53 -2.04 -5.19
C CYS A 38 17.65 -1.52 -6.33
N ILE A 39 17.29 -0.24 -6.32
CA ILE A 39 16.57 0.40 -7.42
C ILE A 39 17.41 0.39 -8.69
N GLU A 40 18.66 0.87 -8.62
CA GLU A 40 19.57 0.87 -9.77
C GLU A 40 19.78 -0.54 -10.33
N HIS A 41 19.92 -1.54 -9.45
CA HIS A 41 20.06 -2.92 -9.87
C HIS A 41 18.79 -3.43 -10.58
N SER A 42 17.62 -3.13 -10.03
CA SER A 42 16.33 -3.53 -10.61
C SER A 42 16.03 -2.85 -11.95
N GLU A 43 16.45 -1.60 -12.12
CA GLU A 43 16.31 -0.85 -13.38
C GLU A 43 17.27 -1.41 -14.46
N LYS A 44 18.50 -1.77 -14.08
CA LYS A 44 19.51 -2.30 -15.01
C LYS A 44 19.28 -3.75 -15.42
N HIS A 45 18.90 -4.61 -14.48
CA HIS A 45 18.84 -6.07 -14.69
C HIS A 45 17.41 -6.63 -14.74
N GLY A 46 16.40 -5.85 -14.34
CA GLY A 46 15.03 -6.34 -14.25
C GLY A 46 14.79 -7.35 -13.12
N ASP A 47 15.77 -7.53 -12.22
CA ASP A 47 15.68 -8.43 -11.07
C ASP A 47 15.14 -7.68 -9.85
N TYR A 48 14.10 -8.23 -9.22
CA TYR A 48 13.40 -7.66 -8.07
C TYR A 48 13.61 -8.44 -6.77
N THR A 49 14.39 -9.53 -6.80
CA THR A 49 14.60 -10.41 -5.65
C THR A 49 15.22 -9.66 -4.46
N LEU A 50 16.14 -8.72 -4.73
CA LEU A 50 16.85 -7.95 -3.70
C LEU A 50 15.91 -7.02 -2.90
N LEU A 51 14.83 -6.53 -3.51
CA LEU A 51 13.89 -5.59 -2.89
C LEU A 51 13.12 -6.24 -1.73
N GLY A 52 12.84 -7.54 -1.82
CA GLY A 52 12.16 -8.28 -0.76
C GLY A 52 12.94 -8.27 0.55
N ALA A 53 14.27 -8.39 0.46
CA ALA A 53 15.15 -8.39 1.63
C ALA A 53 15.12 -7.05 2.40
N LEU A 54 14.95 -5.92 1.70
CA LEU A 54 14.83 -4.59 2.32
C LEU A 54 13.54 -4.44 3.12
N VAL A 55 12.42 -4.91 2.58
CA VAL A 55 11.13 -4.88 3.29
C VAL A 55 11.14 -5.79 4.51
N ASN A 56 11.78 -6.96 4.39
CA ASN A 56 11.84 -7.98 5.44
C ASN A 56 12.67 -7.58 6.66
N VAL A 57 13.46 -6.50 6.57
CA VAL A 57 14.22 -5.95 7.71
C VAL A 57 13.29 -5.41 8.78
N PHE A 58 12.14 -4.86 8.40
CA PHE A 58 11.12 -4.40 9.34
C PHE A 58 10.29 -5.59 9.83
N GLU A 59 9.81 -5.53 11.05
CA GLU A 59 8.86 -6.47 11.63
C GLU A 59 7.44 -5.90 11.58
N SER A 60 7.31 -4.62 11.96
CA SER A 60 6.04 -3.91 11.97
C SER A 60 5.41 -3.82 10.59
N ARG A 61 4.09 -4.03 10.58
CA ARG A 61 3.27 -4.02 9.39
C ARG A 61 3.28 -2.65 8.70
N ASP A 62 3.22 -1.57 9.46
CA ASP A 62 3.13 -0.22 8.88
C ASP A 62 4.41 0.15 8.11
N PHE A 63 5.58 -0.19 8.65
CA PHE A 63 6.85 0.01 7.97
C PHE A 63 7.00 -0.85 6.73
N LYS A 64 6.61 -2.14 6.81
CA LYS A 64 6.59 -3.03 5.64
C LYS A 64 5.69 -2.49 4.54
N LEU A 65 4.49 -2.03 4.90
CA LEU A 65 3.52 -1.48 3.95
C LEU A 65 4.02 -0.18 3.33
N PHE A 66 4.58 0.72 4.13
CA PHE A 66 5.15 1.96 3.63
C PHE A 66 6.27 1.70 2.61
N VAL A 67 7.28 0.90 2.98
CA VAL A 67 8.41 0.61 2.10
C VAL A 67 7.95 -0.12 0.84
N SER A 68 7.09 -1.13 0.98
CA SER A 68 6.61 -1.87 -0.20
C SER A 68 5.74 -1.02 -1.12
N ALA A 69 4.86 -0.16 -0.59
CA ALA A 69 4.07 0.76 -1.39
C ALA A 69 4.96 1.78 -2.12
N TRP A 70 5.95 2.33 -1.42
CA TRP A 70 6.90 3.28 -2.00
C TRP A 70 7.69 2.63 -3.16
N ILE A 71 8.21 1.42 -2.96
CA ILE A 71 8.92 0.68 -4.02
C ILE A 71 8.00 0.39 -5.21
N CYS A 72 6.75 0.01 -4.94
CA CYS A 72 5.74 -0.24 -5.95
C CYS A 72 5.45 1.01 -6.80
N GLU A 73 5.32 2.18 -6.19
CA GLU A 73 5.10 3.45 -6.89
C GLU A 73 6.34 3.90 -7.67
N ARG A 74 7.54 3.79 -7.07
CA ARG A 74 8.80 4.20 -7.71
C ARG A 74 9.14 3.37 -8.96
N LEU A 75 8.83 2.07 -8.94
CA LEU A 75 9.22 1.12 -10.00
C LEU A 75 8.04 0.60 -10.85
N GLY A 76 6.80 0.99 -10.57
CA GLY A 76 5.63 0.48 -11.30
C GLY A 76 5.35 -1.00 -11.01
N LEU A 77 5.59 -1.44 -9.77
CA LEU A 77 5.48 -2.83 -9.34
C LEU A 77 4.22 -3.07 -8.51
N THR A 78 3.86 -4.33 -8.36
CA THR A 78 2.91 -4.85 -7.37
C THR A 78 3.67 -5.71 -6.38
N SER A 79 3.33 -5.59 -5.10
CA SER A 79 3.90 -6.41 -4.04
C SER A 79 2.86 -7.40 -3.53
N LYS A 80 3.34 -8.59 -3.16
CA LYS A 80 2.58 -9.60 -2.41
C LYS A 80 3.46 -10.09 -1.26
N MET A 81 2.86 -10.35 -0.11
CA MET A 81 3.59 -10.98 0.99
C MET A 81 3.58 -12.49 0.76
N GLY A 82 4.74 -13.06 0.42
CA GLY A 82 4.96 -14.48 0.29
C GLY A 82 5.50 -15.11 1.59
N PRO A 83 5.69 -16.44 1.61
CA PRO A 83 6.19 -17.17 2.78
C PRO A 83 7.62 -16.77 3.18
N VAL A 84 8.44 -16.34 2.22
CA VAL A 84 9.83 -15.88 2.42
C VAL A 84 9.90 -14.34 2.54
N GLY A 85 8.75 -13.66 2.52
CA GLY A 85 8.61 -12.21 2.65
C GLY A 85 8.10 -11.51 1.39
N ALA A 86 8.38 -10.22 1.24
CA ALA A 86 7.80 -9.41 0.18
C ALA A 86 8.33 -9.82 -1.21
N VAL A 87 7.42 -10.18 -2.12
CA VAL A 87 7.70 -10.52 -3.52
C VAL A 87 7.11 -9.44 -4.41
N PHE A 88 7.87 -9.02 -5.43
CA PHE A 88 7.48 -7.97 -6.35
C PHE A 88 7.32 -8.50 -7.77
N ALA A 89 6.29 -8.01 -8.47
CA ALA A 89 6.01 -8.32 -9.88
C ALA A 89 5.59 -7.06 -10.63
N ARG A 90 5.82 -6.98 -11.94
CA ARG A 90 5.42 -5.82 -12.74
C ARG A 90 3.90 -5.66 -12.76
N SER A 91 3.40 -4.45 -12.51
CA SER A 91 1.96 -4.19 -12.49
C SER A 91 1.42 -3.58 -13.79
N GLY A 92 2.28 -3.24 -14.74
CA GLY A 92 1.92 -2.48 -15.93
C GLY A 92 1.63 -0.99 -15.69
N LYS A 93 1.80 -0.48 -14.46
CA LYS A 93 1.73 0.97 -14.19
C LYS A 93 3.05 1.64 -14.55
N PRO A 94 3.03 2.92 -15.01
CA PRO A 94 4.26 3.64 -15.27
C PRO A 94 5.04 3.87 -13.96
N PRO A 95 6.38 3.70 -13.96
CA PRO A 95 7.22 4.01 -12.81
C PRO A 95 7.29 5.52 -12.56
N ASN A 96 7.25 5.95 -11.29
CA ASN A 96 7.38 7.35 -10.91
C ASN A 96 8.81 7.68 -10.47
N THR A 97 9.66 8.06 -11.43
CA THR A 97 11.10 8.33 -11.20
C THR A 97 11.39 9.56 -10.34
N HIS A 98 10.47 10.51 -10.25
CA HIS A 98 10.62 11.75 -9.49
C HIS A 98 10.36 11.60 -7.99
N MET A 99 9.91 10.42 -7.55
CA MET A 99 9.57 10.18 -6.15
C MET A 99 10.82 10.14 -5.28
N SER A 100 10.89 11.05 -4.30
CA SER A 100 12.00 11.12 -3.34
C SER A 100 11.69 10.28 -2.09
N PHE A 101 12.59 9.35 -1.75
CA PHE A 101 12.43 8.52 -0.56
C PHE A 101 12.42 9.37 0.73
N LYS A 102 13.30 10.39 0.81
CA LYS A 102 13.40 11.26 2.00
C LYS A 102 12.08 11.99 2.29
N VAL A 103 11.49 12.59 1.25
CA VAL A 103 10.21 13.33 1.38
C VAL A 103 9.10 12.39 1.83
N SER A 104 8.99 11.21 1.23
CA SER A 104 7.97 10.23 1.63
C SER A 104 8.16 9.73 3.07
N VAL A 105 9.40 9.60 3.53
CA VAL A 105 9.70 9.20 4.91
C VAL A 105 9.34 10.33 5.90
N GLU A 106 9.60 11.59 5.55
CA GLU A 106 9.20 12.75 6.37
C GLU A 106 7.67 12.85 6.49
N GLU A 107 6.94 12.65 5.39
CA GLU A 107 5.47 12.56 5.41
C GLU A 107 4.97 11.41 6.28
N PHE A 108 5.62 10.25 6.21
CA PHE A 108 5.28 9.09 7.04
C PHE A 108 5.57 9.33 8.52
N ALA A 109 6.68 10.01 8.84
CA ALA A 109 7.01 10.42 10.20
C ALA A 109 5.99 11.43 10.73
N GLY A 110 5.57 12.40 9.92
CA GLY A 110 4.49 13.35 10.23
C GLY A 110 3.14 12.67 10.48
N ALA A 111 2.87 11.56 9.79
CA ALA A 111 1.71 10.70 10.01
C ALA A 111 1.86 9.73 11.19
N LYS A 112 2.85 9.94 12.07
CA LYS A 112 3.17 9.08 13.23
C LYS A 112 3.48 7.63 12.85
N PHE A 113 4.13 7.41 11.70
CA PHE A 113 4.52 6.10 11.18
C PHE A 113 3.34 5.14 10.98
N LYS A 114 2.16 5.67 10.66
CA LYS A 114 0.98 4.87 10.31
C LYS A 114 0.81 4.81 8.81
N ALA A 115 0.80 3.59 8.25
CA ALA A 115 0.64 3.44 6.81
C ALA A 115 -0.79 3.85 6.44
N LYS A 116 -0.92 4.80 5.50
CA LYS A 116 -2.20 5.03 4.83
C LYS A 116 -2.42 3.85 3.89
N VAL A 117 -2.97 2.76 4.42
CA VAL A 117 -3.43 1.67 3.57
C VAL A 117 -4.56 2.24 2.72
N PRO A 118 -4.46 2.24 1.38
CA PRO A 118 -5.64 2.43 0.57
C PRO A 118 -6.55 1.25 0.91
N VAL A 119 -7.54 1.49 1.77
CA VAL A 119 -8.67 0.61 1.96
C VAL A 119 -9.16 0.35 0.55
N LYS A 120 -9.16 -0.93 0.12
CA LYS A 120 -9.77 -1.33 -1.15
C LYS A 120 -11.03 -0.49 -1.33
N PRO A 121 -11.27 0.17 -2.49
CA PRO A 121 -12.52 0.87 -2.66
C PRO A 121 -13.61 -0.12 -2.29
N VAL A 122 -14.32 0.17 -1.21
CA VAL A 122 -15.50 -0.60 -0.81
C VAL A 122 -16.31 -0.61 -2.07
N ALA A 123 -16.47 -1.80 -2.68
CA ALA A 123 -17.27 -1.95 -3.88
C ALA A 123 -18.53 -1.14 -3.62
N LYS A 124 -18.74 -0.06 -4.40
CA LYS A 124 -19.93 0.77 -4.24
C LYS A 124 -21.06 -0.23 -4.27
N LYS A 125 -21.74 -0.46 -3.14
CA LYS A 125 -22.99 -1.21 -3.11
C LYS A 125 -23.79 -0.55 -4.21
N GLU A 126 -24.04 -1.29 -5.28
CA GLU A 126 -24.92 -0.84 -6.34
C GLU A 126 -26.19 -0.39 -5.62
N LYS A 127 -26.48 0.91 -5.68
CA LYS A 127 -27.77 1.41 -5.23
C LYS A 127 -28.76 0.68 -6.11
N LYS A 128 -29.48 -0.30 -5.54
CA LYS A 128 -30.60 -0.95 -6.23
C LYS A 128 -31.44 0.18 -6.82
N ALA A 129 -31.50 0.23 -8.15
CA ALA A 129 -32.38 1.16 -8.84
C ALA A 129 -33.79 0.96 -8.27
N PRO A 130 -34.58 2.04 -8.06
CA PRO A 130 -35.97 1.87 -7.63
C PRO A 130 -36.66 0.96 -8.66
N LYS A 131 -37.28 -0.13 -8.17
CA LYS A 131 -38.10 -1.01 -9.01
C LYS A 131 -39.08 -0.13 -9.78
N ARG A 132 -39.06 -0.20 -11.12
CA ARG A 132 -40.15 0.32 -11.94
C ARG A 132 -41.42 -0.37 -11.44
N VAL A 133 -42.27 0.38 -10.76
CA VAL A 133 -43.65 -0.03 -10.50
C VAL A 133 -44.33 0.00 -11.86
N ASP A 134 -44.81 -1.15 -12.30
CA ASP A 134 -45.52 -1.28 -13.56
C ASP A 134 -46.85 -0.53 -13.43
N MET A 135 -47.03 0.51 -14.25
CA MET A 135 -48.17 1.44 -14.17
C MET A 135 -49.51 0.78 -14.58
N LEU A 136 -49.50 -0.51 -14.93
CA LEU A 136 -50.67 -1.30 -15.27
C LEU A 136 -51.31 -2.00 -14.06
N ASP A 137 -50.60 -2.16 -12.95
CA ASP A 137 -51.13 -2.74 -11.70
C ASP A 137 -51.81 -1.70 -10.79
N SER A 138 -51.91 -0.45 -11.23
CA SER A 138 -52.56 0.64 -10.48
C SER A 138 -54.09 0.60 -10.56
N TRP A 139 -54.65 -0.30 -11.36
CA TRP A 139 -56.09 -0.49 -11.58
C TRP A 139 -56.82 -1.16 -10.40
N ALA A 140 -56.11 -1.58 -9.35
CA ALA A 140 -56.69 -2.18 -8.14
C ALA A 140 -56.79 -1.23 -6.93
N ARG A 141 -56.44 0.06 -7.06
CA ARG A 141 -56.68 1.05 -5.98
C ARG A 141 -57.87 1.92 -6.34
N LEU A 142 -59.04 1.37 -6.04
CA LEU A 142 -60.37 1.96 -6.17
C LEU A 142 -60.46 3.41 -5.64
N PRO A 143 -61.23 4.29 -6.29
CA PRO A 143 -61.46 5.66 -5.86
C PRO A 143 -62.55 5.67 -4.77
N GLY A 144 -62.18 6.00 -3.53
CA GLY A 144 -63.15 5.92 -2.44
C GLY A 144 -62.71 6.29 -1.04
N SER A 145 -61.65 7.09 -0.87
CA SER A 145 -61.32 7.64 0.45
C SER A 145 -61.38 9.16 0.39
N PHE A 146 -62.61 9.67 0.32
CA PHE A 146 -62.95 11.03 0.75
C PHE A 146 -62.45 11.26 2.19
N GLY A 147 -61.98 12.47 2.47
CA GLY A 147 -61.90 12.95 3.85
C GLY A 147 -60.64 13.72 4.20
N HIS A 148 -60.54 14.96 3.70
CA HIS A 148 -59.88 16.04 4.44
C HIS A 148 -60.49 16.17 5.84
N GLY A 149 -59.66 16.38 6.88
CA GLY A 149 -60.17 16.83 8.18
C GLY A 149 -59.11 16.84 9.28
N LYS A 150 -58.61 18.03 9.61
CA LYS A 150 -57.94 18.30 10.89
C LYS A 150 -58.92 18.03 12.04
N ARG A 151 -58.62 17.06 12.89
CA ARG A 151 -58.55 17.14 14.36
C ARG A 151 -58.06 15.81 14.90
#